data_AF-A0A7X0RUD5-F1
#
_entry.id   AF-A0A7X0RUD5-F1
#
_cell.length_a   1.000
_cell.length_b   1.000
_cell.length_c   1.000
_cell.angle_alpha   90.00
_cell.angle_beta   90.00
_cell.angle_gamma   90.00
#
_symmetry.space_group_name_H-M   'P 1'
#
loop_
_entity.id
_entity.type
_entity.pdbx_description
1 polymer ?
#
loop_
_entity_poly.entity_id
_entity_poly.type
_entity_poly.pdbx_seq_one_letter_code
_entity_poly.pdbx_strand_id
1 'polypeptide(L)' 'MVDLHHKFEEEKRKLNELGQKSLERGIPLFQNEAVQAQSRKVDDLINRLHQKKGERKRQSP' A
#
# COMPACT_ATOMS: atom_id res chain seq x y z
N MET A 1 -5.60 -16.20 9.78
CA MET A 1 -5.64 -15.65 8.40
C MET A 1 -6.03 -14.16 8.37
N VAL A 2 -5.83 -13.43 9.48
CA VAL A 2 -6.41 -12.08 9.69
C VAL A 2 -5.46 -10.94 9.29
N ASP A 3 -4.14 -11.14 9.24
CA ASP A 3 -3.25 -9.97 9.30
C ASP A 3 -2.91 -9.23 8.01
N LEU A 4 -3.00 -9.85 6.83
CA LEU A 4 -2.47 -9.19 5.62
C LEU A 4 -3.41 -8.09 5.10
N HIS A 5 -4.72 -8.31 5.21
CA HIS A 5 -5.72 -7.34 4.76
C HIS A 5 -5.85 -6.18 5.76
N HIS A 6 -5.80 -6.48 7.07
CA HIS A 6 -5.82 -5.44 8.11
C HIS A 6 -4.58 -4.54 8.01
N LYS A 7 -3.38 -5.14 7.89
CA LYS A 7 -2.13 -4.39 7.71
C LYS A 7 -2.15 -3.54 6.44
N PHE A 8 -2.74 -4.03 5.36
CA PHE A 8 -2.89 -3.25 4.13
C PHE A 8 -3.77 -2.01 4.33
N GLU A 9 -4.92 -2.16 5.00
CA GLU A 9 -5.82 -1.04 5.30
C GLU A 9 -5.15 0.00 6.21
N GLU A 10 -4.40 -0.44 7.23
CA GLU A 10 -3.63 0.49 8.08
C GLU A 10 -2.58 1.27 7.29
N GLU A 11 -1.80 0.58 6.45
CA GLU A 11 -0.74 1.24 5.67
C GLU A 11 -1.33 2.18 4.61
N LYS A 12 -2.50 1.86 4.04
CA LYS A 12 -3.27 2.77 3.17
C LYS A 12 -3.77 4.00 3.92
N ARG A 13 -4.30 3.84 5.14
CA ARG A 13 -4.76 4.97 5.95
C ARG A 13 -3.62 5.94 6.23
N LYS A 14 -2.44 5.42 6.62
CA LYS A 14 -1.22 6.23 6.83
C LYS A 14 -0.81 6.97 5.55
N LEU A 15 -0.89 6.29 4.40
CA LEU A 15 -0.57 6.92 3.10
C LEU A 15 -1.50 8.10 2.80
N ASN A 16 -2.81 7.94 3.04
CA ASN A 16 -3.79 9.00 2.85
C ASN A 16 -3.54 10.20 3.76
N GLU A 17 -3.25 9.96 5.04
CA GLU A 17 -2.95 11.03 6.00
C GLU A 17 -1.67 11.81 5.61
N LEU A 18 -0.62 11.10 5.19
CA LEU A 18 0.61 11.72 4.72
C LEU A 18 0.38 12.50 3.42
N GLY A 19 -0.41 11.96 2.50
CA GLY A 19 -0.76 12.62 1.25
C GLY A 19 -1.56 13.89 1.49
N GLN A 20 -2.55 13.84 2.37
CA GLN A 20 -3.36 15.01 2.71
C GLN A 20 -2.53 16.11 3.37
N LYS A 21 -1.66 15.77 4.33
CA LYS A 21 -0.70 16.74 4.91
C LYS A 21 0.25 17.32 3.87
N SER A 22 0.65 16.53 2.87
CA SER A 22 1.49 17.02 1.76
C SER A 22 0.74 18.05 0.92
N LEU A 23 -0.51 17.74 0.55
CA LEU A 23 -1.37 18.61 -0.25
C LEU A 23 -1.72 19.90 0.49
N GLU A 24 -2.02 19.82 1.78
CA GLU A 24 -2.26 20.99 2.64
C GLU A 24 -1.06 21.94 2.69
N ARG A 25 0.16 21.40 2.59
CA ARG A 25 1.40 22.17 2.55
C ARG A 25 1.81 22.59 1.13
N GLY A 26 1.01 22.24 0.12
CA GLY A 26 1.32 22.49 -1.29
C GLY A 26 2.52 21.68 -1.81
N ILE A 27 2.94 20.64 -1.08
CA ILE A 27 4.07 19.78 -1.45
C ILE A 27 3.55 18.68 -2.39
N PRO A 28 4.05 18.57 -3.62
CA PRO A 28 3.70 17.47 -4.51
C PRO A 28 4.01 16.11 -3.89
N LEU A 29 3.08 15.16 -4.04
CA LEU A 29 3.19 13.81 -3.45
C LEU A 29 4.47 13.07 -3.85
N PHE A 30 4.99 13.33 -5.06
CA PHE A 30 6.23 12.73 -5.56
C PHE A 30 7.49 13.30 -4.89
N GLN A 31 7.43 14.53 -4.37
CA GLN A 31 8.53 15.17 -3.65
C GLN A 31 8.50 14.86 -2.15
N ASN A 32 7.39 14.34 -1.63
CA ASN A 32 7.26 13.99 -0.23
C ASN A 32 7.81 12.57 0.03
N GLU A 33 9.04 12.49 0.54
CA GLU A 33 9.71 11.23 0.83
C GLU A 33 8.92 10.29 1.75
N ALA A 34 8.18 10.84 2.73
CA ALA A 34 7.37 10.04 3.62
C ALA A 34 6.18 9.38 2.88
N VAL A 35 5.52 10.13 1.99
CA VAL A 35 4.48 9.59 1.10
C VAL A 35 5.06 8.51 0.18
N GLN A 36 6.24 8.77 -0.41
CA GLN A 36 6.91 7.81 -1.28
C GLN A 36 7.30 6.52 -0.55
N ALA A 37 7.87 6.64 0.65
CA ALA A 37 8.24 5.48 1.47
C ALA A 37 7.01 4.66 1.89
N GLN A 38 5.91 5.34 2.22
CA GLN A 38 4.67 4.67 2.58
C GLN A 38 4.00 4.00 1.36
N SER A 39 4.05 4.63 0.19
CA SER A 39 3.55 4.04 -1.07
C SER A 39 4.25 2.72 -1.37
N ARG A 40 5.59 2.67 -1.28
CA ARG A 40 6.37 1.44 -1.52
C ARG A 40 5.93 0.28 -0.62
N LYS A 41 5.61 0.55 0.64
CA LYS A 41 5.10 -0.50 1.56
C LYS A 41 3.73 -1.03 1.15
N VAL A 42 2.85 -0.14 0.71
CA VAL A 42 1.52 -0.50 0.19
C VAL A 42 1.66 -1.32 -1.08
N ASP A 43 2.55 -0.93 -2.00
CA ASP A 43 2.85 -1.65 -3.23
C ASP A 43 3.39 -3.07 -2.97
N ASP A 44 4.32 -3.21 -2.01
CA ASP A 44 4.83 -4.52 -1.58
C ASP A 44 3.75 -5.43 -0.99
N LEU A 45 2.81 -4.86 -0.21
CA LEU A 45 1.68 -5.60 0.35
C LEU A 45 0.72 -6.05 -0.75
N ILE A 46 0.45 -5.20 -1.75
CA ILE A 46 -0.34 -5.55 -2.93
C ILE A 46 0.35 -6.70 -3.69
N ASN A 47 1.64 -6.59 -3.95
CA ASN A 47 2.40 -7.64 -4.62
C ASN A 47 2.31 -8.99 -3.89
N ARG A 48 2.42 -9.00 -2.56
CA ARG A 48 2.25 -10.22 -1.74
C ARG A 48 0.83 -10.75 -1.76
N LEU A 49 -0.19 -9.87 -1.75
CA LEU A 49 -1.60 -10.26 -1.90
C LEU A 49 -1.87 -10.89 -3.27
N HIS A 50 -1.30 -10.31 -4.33
CA HIS A 50 -1.43 -10.79 -5.70
C HIS A 50 -0.68 -12.10 -5.93
N GLN A 51 0.54 -12.28 -5.39
CA GLN A 51 1.27 -13.55 -5.46
C GLN A 51 0.47 -14.68 -4.82
N LYS A 52 -0.10 -14.47 -3.62
CA LYS A 52 -0.97 -15.46 -2.97
C LYS A 52 -2.23 -15.80 -3.78
N LYS A 53 -2.76 -14.84 -4.56
CA LYS A 53 -3.89 -15.09 -5.48
C LYS A 53 -3.46 -15.79 -6.78
N GLY A 54 -2.25 -15.52 -7.28
CA GLY A 54 -1.68 -16.14 -8.47
C GLY A 54 -1.37 -17.63 -8.28
N GLU A 55 -0.89 -18.01 -7.10
CA GLU A 55 -0.67 -19.42 -6.73
C GLU A 55 -1.97 -20.23 -6.68
N ARG A 56 -3.08 -19.62 -6.22
CA ARG A 56 -4.41 -20.26 -6.24
C ARG A 56 -4.99 -20.46 -7.64
N LYS A 57 -4.57 -19.67 -8.64
CA LYS A 57 -5.04 -19.82 -10.04
C LYS A 57 -4.24 -20.83 -10.86
N ARG A 58 -3.11 -21.33 -10.35
CA ARG A 58 -2.32 -22.42 -10.98
C ARG A 58 -2.73 -23.83 -10.53
N GLN A 59 -3.75 -23.94 -9.69
CA GLN A 59 -4.40 -25.20 -9.32
C GLN A 59 -5.88 -25.14 -9.76
N SER A 60 -6.12 -25.03 -11.05
CA SER A 60 -7.38 -25.49 -11.66
C SER A 60 -7.01 -26.54 -12.71
N PRO A 61 -7.59 -27.75 -12.65
CA PRO A 61 -7.33 -28.84 -13.60
C PRO A 61 -7.66 -28.47 -15.04
#